data_AF-A0A6G3XYC5-F1
#
_entry.id   AF-A0A6G3XYC5-F1
#
_cell.length_a   1.000
_cell.length_b   1.000
_cell.length_c   1.000
_cell.angle_alpha   90.00
_cell.angle_beta   90.00
_cell.angle_gamma   90.00
#
_symmetry.space_group_name_H-M   'P 1'
#
loop_
_entity.id
_entity.type
_entity.pdbx_description
1 polymer ?
#
loop_
_entity_poly.entity_id
_entity_poly.type
_entity_poly.pdbx_seq_one_letter_code
_entity_poly.pdbx_strand_id
1 'polypeptide(L)'
;VTTVLGGVYAHAADLVLVAPGPQLTGDRLRRLGWGLHDGGVALSVVSELAGVSAERVRPVTAAGLTLLHIAPPLRGGPQAALKNALDRTGALFGLLALTPLLLAVALSVRLSSR
;
A
#
# COMPACT_ATOMS: atom_id res chain seq x y z
N VAL A 1 25.16 -16.17 -2.04
CA VAL A 1 25.28 -16.40 -0.58
C VAL A 1 26.63 -15.92 -0.08
N THR A 2 27.73 -16.46 -0.61
CA THR A 2 29.12 -16.04 -0.27
C THR A 2 29.38 -14.53 -0.41
N THR A 3 28.93 -13.87 -1.48
CA THR A 3 29.07 -12.41 -1.62
C THR A 3 28.33 -11.62 -0.55
N VAL A 4 27.15 -12.08 -0.13
CA VAL A 4 26.36 -11.39 0.91
C VAL A 4 27.00 -11.59 2.28
N LEU A 5 27.41 -12.82 2.61
CA LEU A 5 28.13 -13.10 3.86
C LEU A 5 29.45 -12.35 3.94
N GLY A 6 30.21 -12.27 2.84
CA GLY A 6 31.43 -11.48 2.79
C GLY A 6 31.18 -10.00 3.08
N GLY A 7 30.12 -9.41 2.53
CA GLY A 7 29.70 -8.04 2.84
C GLY A 7 29.26 -7.87 4.29
N VAL A 8 28.54 -8.83 4.85
CA VAL A 8 28.12 -8.84 6.26
C VAL A 8 29.34 -8.77 7.19
N TYR A 9 30.35 -9.63 6.98
CA TYR A 9 31.56 -9.62 7.80
C TYR A 9 32.41 -8.36 7.58
N ALA A 10 32.56 -7.90 6.34
CA ALA A 10 33.34 -6.72 6.02
C ALA A 10 32.77 -5.43 6.64
N HIS A 11 31.45 -5.38 6.86
CA HIS A 11 30.76 -4.20 7.38
C HIS A 11 30.15 -4.40 8.77
N ALA A 12 30.40 -5.54 9.42
CA ALA A 12 29.79 -5.92 10.69
C ALA A 12 28.26 -5.70 10.72
N ALA A 13 27.59 -6.07 9.62
CA ALA A 13 26.16 -5.87 9.47
C ALA A 13 25.36 -6.86 10.36
N ASP A 14 24.39 -6.34 11.08
CA ASP A 14 23.47 -7.07 11.97
C ASP A 14 22.13 -7.40 11.29
N LEU A 15 21.82 -6.73 10.16
CA LEU A 15 20.62 -6.96 9.35
C LEU A 15 20.95 -6.96 7.85
N VAL A 16 20.43 -7.95 7.14
CA VAL A 16 20.37 -7.98 5.67
C VAL A 16 18.93 -7.73 5.22
N LEU A 17 18.75 -6.70 4.41
CA LEU A 17 17.47 -6.33 3.82
C LEU A 17 17.44 -6.76 2.34
N VAL A 18 16.47 -7.61 1.98
CA VAL A 18 16.37 -8.19 0.64
C VAL A 18 15.16 -7.64 -0.09
N ALA A 19 15.36 -6.96 -1.21
CA ALA A 19 14.30 -6.64 -2.17
C ALA A 19 14.24 -7.75 -3.24
N PRO A 20 13.21 -8.61 -3.25
CA PRO A 20 13.14 -9.73 -4.19
C PRO A 20 12.96 -9.24 -5.62
N GLY A 21 13.97 -9.47 -6.46
CA GLY A 21 13.89 -9.30 -7.90
C GLY A 21 13.58 -10.62 -8.63
N PRO A 22 13.32 -10.59 -9.94
CA PRO A 22 13.01 -11.79 -10.73
C PRO A 22 14.11 -12.87 -10.71
N GLN A 23 15.36 -12.51 -10.41
CA GLN A 23 16.47 -13.47 -10.28
C GLN A 23 16.60 -14.12 -8.88
N LEU A 24 15.80 -13.68 -7.89
CA LEU A 24 15.85 -14.20 -6.53
C LEU A 24 14.70 -15.20 -6.29
N THR A 25 15.01 -16.47 -6.50
CA THR A 25 14.05 -17.55 -6.23
C THR A 25 13.91 -17.83 -4.73
N GLY A 26 12.77 -18.42 -4.33
CA GLY A 26 12.52 -18.83 -2.94
C GLY A 26 13.61 -19.75 -2.38
N ASP A 27 14.16 -20.64 -3.20
CA ASP A 27 15.28 -21.50 -2.82
C ASP A 27 16.57 -20.75 -2.54
N ARG A 28 16.90 -19.72 -3.34
CA ARG A 28 18.07 -18.88 -3.10
C ARG A 28 17.90 -18.05 -1.83
N LEU A 29 16.70 -17.52 -1.59
CA LEU A 29 16.38 -16.77 -0.39
C LEU A 29 16.43 -17.66 0.87
N ARG A 30 15.90 -18.88 0.80
CA ARG A 30 15.99 -19.87 1.88
C ARG A 30 17.42 -20.23 2.23
N ARG A 31 18.26 -20.53 1.22
CA ARG A 31 19.69 -20.80 1.45
C ARG A 31 20.44 -19.61 2.02
N LEU A 32 20.08 -18.39 1.59
CA LEU A 32 20.63 -17.17 2.16
C LEU A 32 20.21 -17.00 3.63
N GLY A 33 18.95 -17.25 3.95
CA GLY A 33 18.43 -17.23 5.32
C GLY A 33 19.16 -18.20 6.24
N TRP A 34 19.37 -19.45 5.80
CA TRP A 34 20.16 -20.43 6.55
C TRP A 34 21.59 -19.96 6.77
N GLY A 35 22.28 -19.49 5.74
CA GLY A 35 23.65 -19.01 5.87
C GLY A 35 23.82 -17.77 6.76
N LEU A 36 22.82 -16.88 6.80
CA LEU A 36 22.82 -15.71 7.69
C LEU A 36 22.47 -16.10 9.14
N HIS A 37 21.60 -17.10 9.32
CA HIS A 37 21.23 -17.61 10.64
C HIS A 37 22.44 -18.17 11.39
N ASP A 38 23.29 -18.95 10.70
CA ASP A 38 24.53 -19.49 11.27
C ASP A 38 25.49 -18.37 11.73
N GLY A 39 25.41 -17.20 11.10
CA GLY A 39 26.19 -16.00 11.45
C GLY A 39 25.52 -15.06 12.46
N GLY A 40 24.34 -15.40 12.99
CA GLY A 40 23.59 -14.56 13.92
C GLY A 40 23.02 -13.28 13.31
N VAL A 41 22.94 -13.19 11.98
CA VAL A 41 22.53 -11.97 11.26
C VAL A 41 21.07 -12.06 10.87
N ALA A 42 20.31 -11.00 11.17
CA ALA A 42 18.89 -10.96 10.84
C ALA A 42 18.68 -10.81 9.32
N LEU A 43 17.61 -11.41 8.80
CA LEU A 43 17.19 -11.29 7.41
C LEU A 43 15.77 -10.74 7.35
N SER A 44 15.59 -9.60 6.69
CA SER A 44 14.29 -9.02 6.39
C SER A 44 14.07 -8.93 4.88
N VAL A 45 12.83 -9.17 4.45
CA VAL A 45 12.47 -9.10 3.03
C VAL A 45 11.57 -7.90 2.82
N VAL A 46 11.96 -7.01 1.92
CA VAL A 46 11.12 -5.91 1.46
C VAL A 46 9.95 -6.51 0.70
N SER A 47 8.75 -6.17 1.15
CA SER A 47 7.53 -6.43 0.43
C SER A 47 7.09 -5.15 -0.28
N GLU A 48 6.64 -5.25 -1.53
CA GLU A 48 5.97 -4.17 -2.27
C GLU A 48 4.64 -3.72 -1.61
N LEU A 49 4.32 -4.24 -0.42
CA LEU A 49 3.18 -3.87 0.41
C LEU A 49 3.42 -2.63 1.26
N ALA A 50 4.46 -1.82 0.99
CA ALA A 50 4.79 -0.62 1.76
C ALA A 50 3.64 0.40 1.91
N GLY A 51 2.66 0.39 1.00
CA GLY A 51 1.45 1.21 1.07
C GLY A 51 0.24 0.56 1.76
N VAL A 52 0.36 -0.69 2.23
CA VAL A 52 -0.71 -1.42 2.91
C VAL A 52 -0.46 -1.39 4.41
N SER A 53 -1.46 -0.94 5.18
CA SER A 53 -1.38 -0.94 6.65
C SER A 53 -1.07 -2.35 7.18
N ALA A 54 -0.13 -2.46 8.12
CA ALA A 54 0.30 -3.74 8.69
C ALA A 54 -0.88 -4.59 9.23
N GLU A 55 -1.91 -3.94 9.78
CA GLU A 55 -3.12 -4.61 10.31
C GLU A 55 -3.94 -5.37 9.24
N ARG A 56 -3.74 -5.03 7.97
CA ARG A 56 -4.42 -5.64 6.82
C ARG A 56 -3.62 -6.77 6.20
N VAL A 57 -2.36 -6.98 6.58
CA VAL A 57 -1.51 -8.06 6.06
C VAL A 57 -1.38 -9.13 7.13
N ARG A 58 -1.82 -10.36 6.85
CA ARG A 58 -1.74 -11.47 7.80
C ARG A 58 -1.14 -12.71 7.14
N PRO A 59 -0.19 -13.40 7.80
CA PRO A 59 0.28 -14.68 7.32
C PRO A 59 -0.85 -15.71 7.46
N VAL A 60 -1.14 -16.43 6.38
CA VAL A 60 -2.08 -17.55 6.34
C VAL A 60 -1.42 -18.75 5.69
N THR A 61 -1.83 -19.95 6.07
CA THR A 61 -1.32 -21.20 5.48
C THR A 61 -2.40 -21.82 4.62
N ALA A 62 -2.10 -22.10 3.36
CA ALA A 62 -2.99 -22.80 2.43
C ALA A 62 -2.18 -23.78 1.57
N ALA A 63 -2.63 -25.04 1.48
CA ALA A 63 -1.96 -26.10 0.70
C ALA A 63 -0.45 -26.24 0.99
N GLY A 64 -0.03 -26.03 2.26
CA GLY A 64 1.38 -26.11 2.66
C GLY A 64 2.24 -24.89 2.31
N LEU A 65 1.65 -23.83 1.75
CA LEU A 65 2.32 -22.57 1.44
C LEU A 65 1.95 -21.50 2.47
N THR A 66 2.94 -20.72 2.91
CA THR A 66 2.71 -19.49 3.67
C THR A 66 2.42 -18.36 2.69
N LEU A 67 1.19 -17.83 2.77
CA LEU A 67 0.71 -16.73 1.94
C LEU A 67 0.50 -15.50 2.83
N LEU A 68 0.68 -14.31 2.27
CA LEU A 68 0.30 -13.07 2.91
C LEU A 68 -1.09 -12.68 2.41
N HIS A 69 -2.10 -12.85 3.25
CA HIS A 69 -3.45 -12.42 2.95
C HIS A 69 -3.60 -10.93 3.23
N ILE A 70 -4.07 -10.19 2.23
CA ILE A 70 -4.37 -8.76 2.35
C ILE A 70 -5.89 -8.62 2.51
N ALA A 71 -6.33 -8.21 3.70
CA ALA A 71 -7.73 -7.95 3.96
C ALA A 71 -8.24 -6.85 3.00
N PRO A 72 -9.38 -7.05 2.31
CA PRO A 72 -9.91 -6.06 1.39
C PRO A 72 -10.25 -4.77 2.15
N PRO A 73 -10.20 -3.59 1.49
CA PRO A 73 -10.63 -2.36 2.13
C PRO A 73 -12.13 -2.48 2.43
N LEU A 74 -12.52 -2.11 3.66
CA LEU A 74 -13.92 -2.04 4.05
C LEU A 74 -14.60 -0.94 3.23
N ARG A 75 -15.28 -1.33 2.15
CA ARG A 75 -16.07 -0.39 1.31
C ARG A 75 -17.48 -0.13 1.86
N GLY A 76 -17.87 -0.80 2.94
CA GLY A 76 -19.19 -0.72 3.55
C GLY A 76 -19.14 -0.41 5.05
N GLY A 77 -20.32 -0.35 5.67
CA GLY A 77 -20.46 -0.08 7.10
C GLY A 77 -20.83 1.38 7.42
N PRO A 78 -21.04 1.69 8.72
CA PRO A 78 -21.57 2.98 9.16
C PRO A 78 -20.68 4.16 8.76
N GLN A 79 -19.36 3.98 8.75
CA GLN A 79 -18.41 5.02 8.35
C GLN A 79 -18.55 5.39 6.86
N ALA A 80 -18.68 4.39 5.98
CA ALA A 80 -18.88 4.62 4.55
C ALA A 80 -20.24 5.28 4.28
N ALA A 81 -21.29 4.87 5.01
CA ALA A 81 -22.61 5.48 4.93
C ALA A 81 -22.60 6.95 5.38
N LEU A 82 -21.94 7.25 6.51
CA LEU A 82 -21.78 8.61 7.01
C LEU A 82 -21.02 9.50 6.03
N LYS A 83 -19.90 9.02 5.47
CA LYS A 83 -19.14 9.75 4.45
C LYS A 83 -19.99 10.07 3.23
N ASN A 84 -20.74 9.09 2.73
CA ASN A 84 -21.64 9.30 1.59
C ASN A 84 -22.74 10.32 1.89
N ALA A 85 -23.31 10.29 3.11
CA ALA A 85 -24.29 11.28 3.52
C ALA A 85 -23.69 12.69 3.58
N LEU A 86 -22.52 12.83 4.22
CA LEU A 86 -21.78 14.09 4.31
C LEU A 86 -21.41 14.64 2.92
N ASP A 87 -20.96 13.78 2.01
CA ASP A 87 -20.59 14.20 0.66
C ASP A 87 -21.79 14.70 -0.12
N ARG A 88 -22.92 14.00 -0.04
CA ARG A 88 -24.15 14.40 -0.73
C ARG A 88 -24.74 15.68 -0.15
N THR A 89 -24.77 15.83 1.17
CA THR A 89 -25.28 17.05 1.80
C THR A 89 -24.36 18.23 1.50
N GLY A 90 -23.05 18.06 1.64
CA GLY A 90 -22.05 19.06 1.28
C GLY A 90 -22.15 19.49 -0.19
N ALA A 91 -22.29 18.53 -1.11
CA ALA A 91 -22.47 18.81 -2.53
C ALA A 91 -23.77 19.58 -2.82
N LEU A 92 -24.89 19.20 -2.17
CA LEU A 92 -26.16 19.90 -2.31
C LEU A 92 -26.04 21.36 -1.84
N PHE A 93 -25.48 21.61 -0.65
CA PHE A 93 -25.30 22.96 -0.14
C PHE A 93 -24.35 23.78 -1.02
N GLY A 94 -23.25 23.17 -1.48
CA GLY A 94 -22.32 23.82 -2.41
C GLY A 94 -23.00 24.22 -3.73
N LEU A 95 -23.81 23.32 -4.31
CA LEU A 95 -24.59 23.62 -5.51
C LEU A 95 -25.57 24.76 -5.27
N LEU A 96 -26.35 24.74 -4.18
CA LEU A 96 -27.29 25.81 -3.87
C LEU A 96 -26.60 27.16 -3.68
N ALA A 97 -25.46 27.19 -2.97
CA ALA A 97 -24.69 28.41 -2.75
C ALA A 97 -24.09 28.97 -4.04
N LEU A 98 -23.63 28.10 -4.95
CA LEU A 98 -23.04 28.49 -6.23
C LEU A 98 -24.08 28.74 -7.33
N THR A 99 -25.30 28.25 -7.18
CA THR A 99 -26.40 28.42 -8.16
C THR A 99 -26.59 29.88 -8.62
N PRO A 100 -26.67 30.90 -7.74
CA PRO A 100 -26.83 32.29 -8.19
C PRO A 100 -25.67 32.77 -9.07
N LEU A 101 -24.42 32.40 -8.73
CA LEU A 101 -23.25 32.75 -9.54
C LEU A 101 -23.29 32.05 -10.91
N LEU A 102 -23.58 30.74 -10.92
CA LEU A 102 -23.68 29.96 -12.15
C LEU A 102 -24.79 30.49 -13.07
N LEU A 103 -25.93 30.90 -12.50
CA LEU A 103 -27.00 31.56 -13.24
C LEU A 103 -26.56 32.91 -13.81
N ALA A 104 -25.87 33.74 -13.03
CA ALA A 104 -25.35 35.03 -13.52
C ALA A 104 -24.38 34.86 -14.69
N VAL A 105 -23.47 33.88 -14.61
CA VAL A 105 -22.56 33.52 -15.71
C VAL A 105 -23.35 33.04 -16.93
N ALA A 106 -24.30 32.12 -16.75
CA ALA A 106 -25.13 31.59 -17.84
C ALA A 106 -25.92 32.70 -18.56
N LEU A 107 -26.51 33.64 -17.80
CA LEU A 107 -27.21 34.80 -18.36
C LEU A 107 -26.26 35.73 -19.11
N SER A 108 -25.08 36.01 -18.55
CA SER A 108 -24.08 36.88 -19.19
C SER A 108 -23.63 36.32 -20.53
N VAL A 109 -23.36 35.02 -20.61
CA VAL A 109 -23.04 34.34 -21.87
C VAL A 109 -24.19 34.44 -22.85
N ARG A 110 -25.43 34.13 -22.43
CA ARG A 110 -26.60 34.16 -23.31
C ARG A 110 -26.89 35.55 -23.88
N LEU A 111 -26.63 36.60 -23.10
CA LEU A 111 -26.85 37.99 -23.52
C LEU A 111 -25.68 38.55 -24.34
N SER A 112 -24.47 38.02 -24.17
CA SER A 112 -23.27 38.47 -24.88
C SER A 112 -22.96 37.67 -26.15
N SER A 113 -23.47 36.45 -26.29
CA SER A 113 -23.38 35.68 -27.53
C SER A 113 -24.43 36.20 -28.51
N ARG A 114 -23.98 36.89 -29.56
CA ARG A 114 -24.73 37.12 -30.79
C ARG A 114 -24.66 35.90 -31.69
#